data_AF-A0A1H8JEU4-F1
#
_entry.id   AF-A0A1H8JEU4-F1
#
_cell.length_a   1.000
_cell.length_b   1.000
_cell.length_c   1.000
_cell.angle_alpha   90.00
_cell.angle_beta   90.00
_cell.angle_gamma   90.00
#
_symmetry.space_group_name_H-M   'P 1'
#
loop_
_entity.id
_entity.type
_entity.pdbx_description
1 polymer ?
#
loop_
_entity_poly.entity_id
_entity_poly.type
_entity_poly.pdbx_seq_one_letter_code
_entity_poly.pdbx_strand_id
1 'polypeptide(L)'
;MLELAIARALARCGSARGYAVLIEYLHDVRSLLVEHAHEELRAITGTDFGKDAARWTEWLRSAETSLAPRPLRTKLDRVANSESLMRLSVTSAPGSG
;
A
#
# COMPACT_ATOMS: atom_id res chain seq x y z
N MET A 1 3.09 9.37 9.37
CA MET A 1 2.53 8.01 9.14
C MET A 1 1.01 8.00 9.05
N LEU A 2 0.27 8.59 10.00
CA LEU A 2 -1.20 8.58 9.95
C LEU A 2 -1.79 9.24 8.70
N GLU A 3 -1.32 10.44 8.34
CA GLU A 3 -1.80 11.17 7.15
C GLU A 3 -1.61 10.36 5.86
N LEU A 4 -0.43 9.76 5.66
CA LEU A 4 -0.15 8.88 4.53
C LEU A 4 -1.12 7.67 4.48
N ALA A 5 -1.44 7.08 5.64
CA ALA A 5 -2.41 5.99 5.72
C ALA A 5 -3.84 6.44 5.38
N ILE A 6 -4.24 7.65 5.80
CA ILE A 6 -5.55 8.25 5.47
C ILE A 6 -5.61 8.60 3.98
N ALA A 7 -4.56 9.22 3.43
CA ALA A 7 -4.45 9.57 2.01
C ALA A 7 -4.62 8.34 1.13
N ARG A 8 -3.94 7.25 1.51
CA ARG A 8 -4.07 5.96 0.86
C ARG A 8 -5.50 5.41 0.89
N ALA A 9 -6.18 5.50 2.04
CA ALA A 9 -7.57 5.06 2.15
C ALA A 9 -8.50 5.91 1.26
N LEU A 10 -8.34 7.24 1.29
CA LEU A 10 -9.09 8.17 0.46
C LEU A 10 -8.90 7.91 -1.03
N ALA A 11 -7.65 7.71 -1.48
CA ALA A 11 -7.34 7.41 -2.87
C ALA A 11 -8.00 6.11 -3.33
N ARG A 12 -7.97 5.07 -2.49
CA ARG A 12 -8.69 3.81 -2.73
C ARG A 12 -10.20 3.95 -2.72
N CYS A 13 -10.76 4.93 -2.01
CA CYS A 13 -12.18 5.27 -2.09
C CYS A 13 -12.53 6.15 -3.31
N GLY A 14 -11.57 6.44 -4.20
CA GLY A 14 -11.81 7.28 -5.39
C GLY A 14 -11.72 8.78 -5.13
N SER A 15 -11.29 9.21 -3.94
CA SER A 15 -11.15 10.64 -3.63
C SER A 15 -9.87 11.22 -4.25
N ALA A 16 -10.02 12.21 -5.12
CA ALA A 16 -8.90 12.96 -5.72
C ALA A 16 -7.95 13.54 -4.66
N ARG A 17 -8.48 13.96 -3.50
CA ARG A 17 -7.69 14.49 -2.38
C ARG A 17 -6.69 13.45 -1.85
N GLY A 18 -7.08 12.18 -1.81
CA GLY A 18 -6.16 11.11 -1.40
C GLY A 18 -4.96 10.98 -2.33
N TYR A 19 -5.18 11.04 -3.64
CA TYR A 19 -4.11 11.04 -4.63
C TYR A 19 -3.22 12.28 -4.49
N ALA A 20 -3.80 13.48 -4.33
CA ALA A 20 -3.04 14.72 -4.18
C ALA A 20 -2.05 14.64 -3.00
N VAL A 21 -2.49 14.13 -1.85
CA VAL A 21 -1.61 13.96 -0.69
C VAL A 21 -0.51 12.92 -0.96
N LEU A 22 -0.82 11.77 -1.58
CA LEU A 22 0.21 10.80 -1.98
C LEU A 22 1.25 11.43 -2.93
N ILE A 23 0.82 12.30 -3.84
CA ILE A 23 1.70 13.02 -4.77
C ILE A 23 2.60 14.00 -4.02
N GLU A 24 2.08 14.73 -3.04
CA GLU A 24 2.87 15.63 -2.18
C GLU A 24 3.98 14.84 -1.43
N TYR A 25 3.68 13.62 -0.97
CA TYR A 25 4.67 12.75 -0.31
C TYR A 25 5.81 12.28 -1.22
N LEU A 26 5.72 12.43 -2.54
CA LEU A 26 6.85 12.14 -3.45
C LEU A 26 8.04 13.10 -3.26
N HIS A 27 7.81 14.24 -2.62
CA HIS A 27 8.84 15.23 -2.28
C HIS A 27 9.31 15.15 -0.82
N ASP A 28 8.86 14.17 -0.03
CA ASP A 28 9.28 14.04 1.37
C ASP A 28 10.78 13.71 1.47
N VAL A 29 11.45 14.27 2.49
CA VAL A 29 12.89 14.03 2.73
C VAL A 29 13.18 12.59 3.18
N ARG A 30 12.17 11.89 3.71
CA ARG A 30 12.29 10.51 4.17
C ARG A 30 12.02 9.58 3.00
N SER A 31 13.10 9.03 2.45
CA SER A 31 13.06 8.09 1.32
C SER A 31 11.97 7.00 1.46
N LEU A 32 11.81 6.40 2.65
CA LEU A 32 10.79 5.38 2.89
C LEU A 32 9.35 5.85 2.61
N LEU A 33 9.02 7.12 2.89
CA LEU A 33 7.69 7.65 2.63
C LEU A 33 7.47 7.95 1.16
N VAL A 34 8.52 8.39 0.48
CA VAL A 34 8.53 8.59 -0.98
C VAL A 34 8.30 7.25 -1.68
N GLU A 35 8.99 6.19 -1.27
CA GLU A 35 8.77 4.84 -1.83
C GLU A 35 7.35 4.38 -1.57
N HIS A 36 6.85 4.52 -0.32
CA HIS A 36 5.50 4.09 0.00
C HIS A 36 4.43 4.84 -0.82
N ALA A 37 4.57 6.15 -0.97
CA ALA A 37 3.64 6.94 -1.77
C ALA A 37 3.67 6.54 -3.25
N HIS A 38 4.86 6.31 -3.82
CA HIS A 38 5.03 5.85 -5.19
C HIS A 38 4.43 4.47 -5.42
N GLU A 39 4.71 3.50 -4.55
CA GLU A 39 4.15 2.15 -4.62
C GLU A 39 2.62 2.17 -4.54
N GLU A 40 2.05 2.98 -3.66
CA GLU A 40 0.59 3.11 -3.52
C GLU A 40 -0.04 3.76 -4.76
N LEU A 41 0.56 4.83 -5.31
CA LEU A 41 0.10 5.46 -6.56
C LEU A 41 0.11 4.44 -7.71
N ARG A 42 1.19 3.68 -7.85
CA ARG A 42 1.31 2.63 -8.86
C ARG A 42 0.29 1.52 -8.66
N ALA A 43 0.11 1.04 -7.42
CA ALA A 43 -0.80 -0.05 -7.10
C ALA A 43 -2.27 0.34 -7.33
N ILE A 44 -2.66 1.57 -7.01
CA ILE A 44 -4.03 2.05 -7.19
C ILE A 44 -4.30 2.31 -8.68
N THR A 45 -3.43 3.05 -9.36
CA THR A 45 -3.69 3.50 -10.74
C THR A 45 -3.37 2.46 -11.80
N GLY A 46 -2.44 1.55 -11.53
CA GLY A 46 -1.86 0.63 -12.53
C GLY A 46 -0.88 1.32 -13.50
N THR A 47 -0.56 2.59 -13.27
CA THR A 47 0.39 3.38 -14.08
C THR A 47 1.66 3.65 -13.28
N ASP A 48 2.78 3.93 -13.95
CA ASP A 48 4.03 4.28 -13.30
C ASP A 48 4.67 5.49 -13.96
N PHE A 49 4.73 6.61 -13.23
CA PHE A 49 5.48 7.80 -13.62
C PHE A 49 6.75 8.00 -12.79
N GLY A 50 7.16 6.97 -12.03
CA GLY A 50 8.18 7.09 -11.01
C GLY A 50 7.76 8.06 -9.90
N LYS A 51 8.73 8.80 -9.37
CA LYS A 51 8.53 9.82 -8.33
C LYS A 51 8.31 11.22 -8.92
N ASP A 52 7.91 11.31 -10.19
CA ASP A 52 7.63 12.57 -10.88
C ASP A 52 6.25 13.09 -10.47
N ALA A 53 6.22 13.93 -9.44
CA ALA A 53 5.00 14.52 -8.92
C ALA A 53 4.25 15.38 -9.96
N ALA A 54 4.96 16.01 -10.90
CA ALA A 54 4.33 16.84 -11.93
C ALA A 54 3.52 15.97 -12.90
N ARG A 55 4.08 14.85 -13.35
CA ARG A 55 3.36 13.87 -14.19
C ARG A 55 2.17 13.25 -13.48
N TRP A 56 2.31 12.92 -12.19
CA TRP A 56 1.18 12.42 -11.40
C TRP A 56 0.08 13.47 -11.23
N THR A 57 0.44 14.74 -11.04
CA THR A 57 -0.51 15.85 -10.93
C THR A 57 -1.29 16.05 -12.23
N GLU A 58 -0.60 15.97 -13.37
CA GLU A 58 -1.24 16.06 -14.68
C GLU A 58 -2.22 14.89 -14.90
N TRP A 59 -1.79 13.67 -14.58
CA TRP A 59 -2.64 12.50 -14.64
C TRP A 59 -3.89 12.66 -13.77
N LEU A 60 -3.73 13.13 -12.52
CA LEU A 60 -4.86 13.30 -11.60
C LEU A 60 -5.89 14.28 -12.15
N ARG A 61 -5.44 15.41 -12.73
CA ARG A 61 -6.32 16.39 -13.37
C ARG A 61 -7.11 15.77 -14.53
N SER A 62 -6.46 14.92 -15.33
CA SER A 62 -7.14 14.23 -16.43
C SER A 62 -8.12 13.14 -15.97
N ALA A 63 -7.87 12.54 -14.80
CA ALA A 63 -8.61 11.39 -14.30
C ALA A 63 -9.74 11.75 -13.32
N GLU A 64 -9.79 12.99 -12.81
CA GLU A 64 -10.62 13.41 -11.66
C GLU A 64 -12.09 12.97 -11.75
N THR A 65 -12.72 13.10 -12.93
CA THR A 65 -14.13 12.73 -13.14
C THR A 65 -14.36 11.23 -13.30
N SER A 66 -13.30 10.43 -13.40
CA SER A 66 -13.33 8.98 -13.64
C SER A 66 -12.76 8.16 -12.48
N LEU A 67 -12.37 8.81 -11.38
CA LEU A 67 -11.85 8.12 -10.20
C LEU A 67 -12.94 7.26 -9.57
N ALA A 68 -12.72 5.95 -9.58
CA ALA A 68 -13.60 4.97 -8.97
C ALA A 68 -12.92 4.30 -7.77
N PRO A 69 -13.70 3.79 -6.79
CA PRO A 69 -13.16 3.00 -5.70
C PRO A 69 -12.35 1.80 -6.19
N ARG A 70 -11.18 1.57 -5.59
CA ARG A 70 -10.27 0.46 -5.86
C ARG A 70 -9.97 -0.29 -4.56
N PRO A 71 -10.63 -1.44 -4.34
CA PRO A 71 -10.48 -2.22 -3.12
C PRO A 71 -9.02 -2.61 -2.85
N LEU A 72 -8.64 -2.62 -1.58
CA LEU A 72 -7.36 -3.20 -1.17
C LEU A 72 -7.38 -4.70 -1.46
N ARG A 73 -6.46 -5.16 -2.31
CA ARG A 73 -6.35 -6.58 -2.68
C ARG A 73 -5.49 -7.40 -1.72
N THR A 74 -4.73 -6.74 -0.86
CA THR A 74 -3.93 -7.40 0.17
C THR A 74 -4.85 -8.07 1.19
N LYS A 75 -4.67 -9.37 1.41
CA LYS A 75 -5.33 -10.10 2.50
C LYS A 75 -4.80 -9.59 3.84
N LEU A 76 -5.63 -8.83 4.55
CA LEU A 76 -5.36 -8.36 5.92
C LEU A 76 -5.73 -9.41 6.97
N ASP A 77 -6.56 -10.37 6.59
CA ASP A 77 -7.15 -11.44 7.39
C ASP A 77 -6.25 -12.69 7.50
N ARG A 78 -4.92 -12.53 7.44
CA ARG A 78 -4.02 -13.65 7.68
C ARG A 78 -3.95 -13.95 9.18
N VAL A 79 -4.85 -14.82 9.65
CA VAL A 79 -4.62 -15.58 10.88
C VAL A 79 -3.42 -16.48 10.58
N ALA A 80 -2.23 -16.14 11.11
CA ALA A 80 -1.12 -17.07 11.10
C ALA A 80 -1.59 -18.32 11.84
N ASN A 81 -1.69 -19.44 11.13
CA ASN A 81 -2.20 -20.70 11.64
C ASN A 81 -1.38 -21.13 12.88
N SER A 82 -1.87 -20.80 14.08
CA SER A 82 -1.20 -21.12 15.35
C SER A 82 -1.05 -22.64 15.54
N GLU A 83 -1.84 -23.44 14.81
CA GLU A 83 -1.74 -24.90 14.78
C GLU A 83 -0.45 -25.43 14.14
N SER A 84 0.16 -24.69 13.21
CA SER A 84 1.41 -25.14 12.56
C SER A 84 2.62 -24.96 13.48
N LEU A 85 2.55 -24.03 14.45
CA LEU A 85 3.62 -23.83 15.44
C LEU A 85 3.62 -24.90 16.54
N MET A 86 2.45 -25.47 16.88
CA MET A 86 2.35 -26.53 17.92
C MET A 86 2.76 -27.92 17.43
N ARG A 87 2.67 -28.22 16.12
CA ARG A 87 3.10 -29.52 15.56
C ARG A 87 4.62 -29.63 15.44
N LEU A 88 5.34 -28.51 15.33
CA LEU A 88 6.81 -28.50 15.23
C LEU A 88 7.52 -28.69 16.57
N SER A 89 6.86 -28.44 17.70
CA SER A 89 7.44 -28.66 19.04
C SER A 89 7.30 -30.09 19.56
N VAL A 90 6.57 -30.97 18.87
CA VAL A 90 6.34 -32.38 19.30
C VAL A 90 7.31 -33.36 18.64
N THR A 91 7.93 -33.03 17.51
CA THR A 91 8.83 -33.94 16.79
C THR A 91 10.31 -33.67 17.11
N SER A 92 10.68 -33.69 18.39
CA SER A 92 12.08 -33.84 18.80
C SER A 92 12.21 -34.61 20.12
N ALA A 93 12.05 -35.93 20.06
CA ALA A 93 12.70 -36.84 21.01
C ALA A 93 12.94 -38.19 20.31
N PRO A 94 14.17 -38.53 19.90
CA PRO A 94 14.51 -39.90 19.56
C PRO A 94 14.69 -40.69 20.87
N GLY A 95 13.86 -41.71 21.06
CA GLY A 95 14.06 -42.70 22.12
C GLY A 95 15.42 -43.39 21.93
N SER A 96 16.25 -43.36 22.96
CA SER A 96 17.54 -44.05 23.05
C SER A 96 17.48 -45.03 24.21
N GLY A 97 17.94 -46.26 23.98
CA GLY A 97 18.31 -47.24 25.01
C GLY A 97 17.30 -48.36 25.20
#